data_AF-A0A6P0WRG0-F1
#
_entry.id   AF-A0A6P0WRG0-F1
#
_cell.length_a   1.000
_cell.length_b   1.000
_cell.length_c   1.000
_cell.angle_alpha   90.00
_cell.angle_beta   90.00
_cell.angle_gamma   90.00
#
_symmetry.space_group_name_H-M   'P 1'
#
loop_
_entity.id
_entity.type
_entity.pdbx_description
1 polymer ?
#
loop_
_entity_poly.entity_id
_entity_poly.type
_entity_poly.pdbx_seq_one_letter_code
_entity_poly.pdbx_strand_id
1 'polypeptide(L)'
;MLKPPSVKSVESNLEVCEIGNTAQLTKQIKNCVSDKFNGQLNLQAKSAFNQQWSLFFQSGSLIGCSSSVHPMRRWCRQQFTHCPQLDL
;
A
#
# COMPACT_ATOMS: atom_id res chain seq x y z
N MET A 1 11.69 33.47 -6.09
CA MET A 1 10.95 32.20 -5.94
C MET A 1 11.77 31.28 -5.05
N LEU A 2 11.28 30.94 -3.85
CA LEU A 2 11.97 30.02 -2.94
C LEU A 2 11.84 28.60 -3.50
N LYS A 3 12.99 27.94 -3.72
CA LYS A 3 13.04 26.53 -4.15
C LYS A 3 12.53 25.68 -2.96
N PRO A 4 11.53 24.80 -3.14
CA PRO A 4 11.09 23.96 -2.05
C PRO A 4 12.27 23.09 -1.59
N PRO A 5 12.43 22.88 -0.26
CA PRO A 5 13.48 22.02 0.25
C PRO A 5 13.29 20.62 -0.34
N SER A 6 14.39 20.07 -0.86
CA SER A 6 14.42 18.71 -1.40
C SER A 6 13.98 17.74 -0.31
N VAL A 7 12.79 17.15 -0.47
CA VAL A 7 12.26 16.13 0.44
C VAL A 7 13.14 14.90 0.28
N LYS A 8 14.01 14.65 1.26
CA LYS A 8 14.72 13.36 1.33
C LYS A 8 13.66 12.29 1.55
N SER A 9 13.65 11.27 0.70
CA SER A 9 12.76 10.12 0.85
C SER A 9 13.02 9.50 2.21
N VAL A 10 12.00 9.46 3.07
CA VAL A 10 12.07 8.74 4.34
C VAL A 10 12.25 7.27 3.99
N GLU A 11 13.33 6.66 4.47
CA GLU A 11 13.50 5.21 4.43
C GLU A 11 12.45 4.61 5.36
N SER A 12 11.30 4.25 4.80
CA SER A 12 10.26 3.54 5.54
C SER A 12 10.75 2.12 5.80
N ASN A 13 10.73 1.67 7.06
CA ASN A 13 10.92 0.26 7.39
C ASN A 13 9.94 -0.57 6.55
N LEU A 14 10.49 -1.42 5.70
CA LEU A 14 9.76 -2.22 4.72
C LEU A 14 9.81 -3.67 5.15
N GLU A 15 8.67 -4.18 5.60
CA GLU A 15 8.49 -5.61 5.86
C GLU A 15 7.66 -6.22 4.74
N VAL A 16 8.13 -7.34 4.18
CA VAL A 16 7.42 -8.08 3.14
C VAL A 16 6.98 -9.41 3.73
N CYS A 17 5.69 -9.71 3.64
CA CYS A 17 5.12 -10.96 4.11
C CYS A 17 4.24 -11.61 3.03
N GLU A 18 4.46 -12.91 2.82
CA GLU A 18 3.55 -13.74 2.04
C GLU A 18 2.37 -14.21 2.90
N ILE A 19 1.15 -14.01 2.41
CA ILE A 19 -0.07 -14.39 3.13
C ILE A 19 -0.85 -15.41 2.31
N GLY A 20 -1.09 -16.57 2.91
CA GLY A 20 -1.93 -17.63 2.32
C GLY A 20 -3.34 -17.69 2.89
N ASN A 21 -3.60 -17.13 4.08
CA ASN A 21 -4.92 -17.12 4.70
C ASN A 21 -5.15 -15.93 5.65
N THR A 22 -6.40 -15.74 6.08
CA THR A 22 -6.83 -14.64 6.95
C THR A 22 -6.23 -14.70 8.36
N ALA A 23 -5.93 -15.89 8.88
CA ALA A 23 -5.31 -16.05 10.20
C ALA A 23 -3.86 -15.55 10.22
N GLN A 24 -3.09 -15.83 9.17
CA GLN A 24 -1.73 -15.32 8.98
C GLN A 24 -1.73 -13.79 8.86
N LEU A 25 -2.65 -13.23 8.08
CA LEU A 25 -2.84 -11.77 7.97
C LEU A 25 -3.11 -11.14 9.34
N THR A 26 -4.06 -11.70 10.07
CA THR A 26 -4.45 -11.19 11.39
C THR A 26 -3.28 -11.24 12.36
N LYS A 27 -2.48 -12.31 12.32
CA LYS A 27 -1.27 -12.44 13.15
C LYS A 27 -0.26 -11.34 12.82
N GLN A 28 0.03 -11.09 11.55
CA GLN A 28 0.99 -10.06 11.14
C GLN A 28 0.53 -8.66 11.57
N ILE A 29 -0.74 -8.33 11.35
CA ILE A 29 -1.30 -7.05 11.79
C ILE A 29 -1.17 -6.92 13.32
N LYS A 30 -1.49 -7.97 14.09
CA LYS A 30 -1.36 -7.96 15.55
C LYS A 30 0.09 -7.78 16.01
N ASN A 31 1.06 -8.36 15.31
CA ASN A 31 2.48 -8.15 15.59
C ASN A 31 2.85 -6.68 15.37
N CYS A 32 2.51 -6.10 14.21
CA CYS A 32 2.76 -4.69 13.93
C CYS A 32 2.14 -3.75 14.99
N VAL A 33 0.94 -4.07 15.46
CA VAL A 33 0.28 -3.31 16.54
C VAL A 33 1.05 -3.45 17.86
N SER A 34 1.38 -4.68 18.25
CA SER A 34 2.08 -4.98 19.51
C SER A 34 3.47 -4.35 19.57
N ASP A 35 4.19 -4.39 18.46
CA ASP A 35 5.56 -3.90 18.34
C ASP A 35 5.63 -2.38 18.11
N LYS A 36 4.48 -1.70 18.09
CA LYS A 36 4.35 -0.28 17.74
C LYS A 36 5.05 0.04 16.41
N PHE A 37 4.93 -0.86 15.44
CA PHE A 37 5.58 -0.78 14.15
C PHE A 37 5.31 0.56 13.46
N ASN A 38 6.34 1.10 12.82
CA ASN A 38 6.29 2.35 12.07
C ASN A 38 6.94 2.14 10.71
N GLY A 39 6.13 2.11 9.66
CA GLY A 39 6.60 1.76 8.32
C GLY A 39 5.51 1.16 7.45
N GLN A 40 5.95 0.42 6.43
CA GLN A 40 5.12 -0.19 5.41
C GLN A 40 5.22 -1.71 5.50
N LEU A 41 4.08 -2.36 5.70
CA LEU A 41 3.94 -3.81 5.61
C LEU A 41 3.38 -4.16 4.22
N ASN A 42 4.22 -4.75 3.37
CA ASN A 42 3.84 -5.26 2.06
C ASN A 42 3.34 -6.69 2.16
N LEU A 43 2.12 -6.88 1.69
CA LEU A 43 1.42 -8.15 1.67
C LEU A 43 1.39 -8.68 0.25
N GLN A 44 1.97 -9.86 0.06
CA GLN A 44 1.87 -10.60 -1.19
C GLN A 44 0.92 -11.78 -0.98
N ALA A 45 -0.25 -11.77 -1.66
CA ALA A 45 -1.08 -12.96 -1.65
C ALA A 45 -0.45 -14.05 -2.51
N LYS A 46 -0.47 -15.28 -2.02
CA LYS A 46 -0.16 -16.48 -2.82
C LYS A 46 -1.25 -16.83 -3.84
N SER A 47 -2.11 -15.88 -4.19
CA SER A 47 -3.20 -16.06 -5.15
C SER A 47 -2.68 -15.94 -6.58
N ALA A 48 -3.31 -16.64 -7.52
CA ALA A 48 -2.98 -16.65 -8.95
C ALA A 48 -2.92 -15.25 -9.61
N PHE A 49 -3.45 -14.23 -8.94
CA PHE A 49 -3.56 -12.86 -9.47
C PHE A 49 -2.43 -11.92 -9.04
N ASN A 50 -1.36 -12.41 -8.38
CA ASN A 50 -0.22 -11.59 -7.91
C ASN A 50 -0.66 -10.29 -7.20
N GLN A 51 -1.74 -10.38 -6.42
CA GLN A 51 -2.28 -9.20 -5.75
C GLN A 51 -1.35 -8.80 -4.61
N GLN A 52 -0.89 -7.55 -4.70
CA GLN A 52 -0.08 -6.90 -3.70
C GLN A 52 -0.88 -5.81 -3.00
N TRP A 53 -0.79 -5.80 -1.68
CA TRP A 53 -1.26 -4.71 -0.82
C TRP A 53 -0.11 -4.16 0.00
N SER A 54 -0.21 -2.90 0.36
CA SER A 54 0.70 -2.25 1.30
C SER A 54 -0.13 -1.66 2.41
N LEU A 55 0.21 -1.96 3.66
CA LEU A 55 -0.38 -1.38 4.85
C LEU A 55 0.62 -0.42 5.48
N PHE A 56 0.17 0.77 5.84
CA PHE A 56 1.02 1.79 6.43
C PHE A 56 0.70 1.92 7.91
N PHE A 57 1.72 1.83 8.75
CA PHE A 57 1.60 1.91 10.20
C PHE A 57 2.39 3.08 10.75
N GLN A 58 1.83 3.70 11.79
CA GLN A 58 2.50 4.68 12.62
C GLN A 58 2.27 4.34 14.09
N SER A 59 3.35 4.04 14.83
CA SER A 59 3.30 3.61 16.24
C SER A 59 2.30 2.46 16.49
N GLY A 60 2.26 1.48 15.58
CA GLY A 60 1.35 0.34 15.64
C GLY A 60 -0.09 0.63 15.20
N SER A 61 -0.43 1.87 14.87
CA SER A 61 -1.74 2.23 14.31
C SER A 61 -1.73 2.10 12.80
N LEU A 62 -2.70 1.40 12.22
CA LEU A 62 -2.88 1.34 10.77
C LEU A 62 -3.44 2.68 10.26
N ILE A 63 -2.64 3.42 9.50
CA ILE A 63 -2.98 4.76 9.01
C ILE A 63 -3.39 4.79 7.54
N GLY A 64 -3.15 3.71 6.80
CA GLY A 64 -3.53 3.66 5.39
C GLY A 64 -3.30 2.30 4.76
N CYS A 65 -3.84 2.13 3.56
CA CYS A 65 -3.62 0.98 2.73
C CYS A 65 -3.50 1.37 1.24
N SER A 66 -2.70 0.63 0.50
CA SER A 66 -2.60 0.72 -0.95
C SER A 66 -2.78 -0.68 -1.56
N SER A 67 -3.31 -0.74 -2.77
CA SER A 67 -3.41 -1.98 -3.54
C SER A 67 -3.03 -1.70 -4.99
N SER A 68 -2.47 -2.71 -5.64
CA SER A 68 -2.17 -2.71 -7.08
C SER A 68 -3.39 -2.45 -7.98
N VAL A 69 -4.61 -2.66 -7.47
CA VAL A 69 -5.87 -2.39 -8.18
C VAL A 69 -6.21 -0.88 -8.20
N HIS A 70 -5.78 -0.12 -7.19
CA HIS A 70 -6.14 1.29 -7.09
C HIS A 70 -5.54 2.15 -8.22
N PRO A 71 -4.27 2.00 -8.64
CA PRO A 71 -3.71 2.72 -9.79
C PRO A 71 -4.53 2.53 -11.06
N MET A 72 -4.91 1.29 -11.39
CA MET A 72 -5.74 1.01 -12.58
C MET A 72 -7.09 1.71 -12.50
N ARG A 73 -7.82 1.58 -11.39
CA ARG A 73 -9.12 2.28 -11.22
C ARG A 73 -8.97 3.80 -11.20
N ARG A 74 -7.84 4.33 -10.72
CA ARG A 74 -7.56 5.77 -10.73
C ARG A 74 -7.28 6.25 -12.16
N TRP A 75 -6.49 5.49 -12.91
CA TRP A 75 -6.22 5.72 -14.33
C TRP A 75 -7.50 5.73 -15.16
N CYS A 76 -8.34 4.69 -15.06
CA CYS A 76 -9.61 4.63 -15.79
C CYS A 76 -10.52 5.82 -15.46
N ARG A 77 -10.59 6.25 -14.19
CA ARG A 77 -11.37 7.44 -13.81
C ARG A 77 -10.82 8.72 -14.41
N GLN A 78 -9.49 8.89 -14.42
CA GLN A 78 -8.85 10.05 -15.02
C GLN A 78 -9.05 10.07 -16.54
N GLN A 79 -8.92 8.92 -17.20
CA GLN A 79 -9.24 8.78 -18.62
C GLN A 79 -10.70 9.11 -18.90
N PHE A 80 -11.66 8.54 -18.17
CA PHE A 80 -13.08 8.83 -18.36
C PHE A 80 -13.41 10.31 -18.16
N THR A 81 -12.76 10.97 -17.19
CA THR A 81 -13.02 12.38 -16.87
C THR A 81 -12.41 13.34 -17.90
N HIS A 82 -11.21 13.04 -18.41
CA HIS A 82 -10.43 14.00 -19.21
C HIS A 82 -10.29 13.61 -20.69
N CYS A 83 -10.38 12.32 -21.00
CA CYS A 83 -10.20 11.76 -22.34
C CYS A 83 -11.24 10.65 -22.63
N PRO A 84 -12.55 10.94 -22.55
CA PRO A 84 -13.60 9.94 -22.75
C PRO A 84 -13.56 9.25 -24.13
N GLN A 85 -12.90 9.86 -25.11
CA GLN A 85 -12.72 9.30 -26.46
C GLN A 85 -11.74 8.12 -26.54
N LEU A 86 -10.99 7.82 -25.48
CA LEU A 86 -9.97 6.76 -25.44
C LEU A 86 -10.50 5.46 -24.81
N ASP A 87 -11.82 5.24 -24.79
CA ASP A 87 -12.46 4.08 -24.14
C ASP A 87 -11.83 2.76 -24.64
N LEU A 88 -11.16 2.03 -23.73
CA LEU A 88 -10.38 0.81 -23.96
C LEU A 88 -11.14 -0.42 -23.44
#